data_AF-A0A6L6F132-F1
#
_entry.id   AF-A0A6L6F132-F1
#
_cell.length_a   1.000
_cell.length_b   1.000
_cell.length_c   1.000
_cell.angle_alpha   90.00
_cell.angle_beta   90.00
_cell.angle_gamma   90.00
#
_symmetry.space_group_name_H-M   'P 1'
#
loop_
_entity.id
_entity.type
_entity.pdbx_description
1 polymer ?
#
loop_
_entity_poly.entity_id
_entity_poly.type
_entity_poly.pdbx_seq_one_letter_code
_entity_poly.pdbx_strand_id
1 'polypeptide(L)' 'MVQTVTGSAATKTYRCPGCDHEIRPATPHVVAYPAQGLGGVDARRHWHKPCWAARHHRGPRH' A
#
# COMPACT_ATOMS: atom_id res chain seq x y z
N MET A 1 1.88 7.87 -8.89
CA MET A 1 1.56 8.83 -7.81
C MET A 1 1.38 8.07 -6.49
N VAL A 2 1.56 8.71 -5.32
CA VAL A 2 1.36 8.10 -4.00
C VAL A 2 0.47 8.99 -3.13
N GLN A 3 -0.48 8.40 -2.40
CA GLN A 3 -1.38 9.10 -1.49
C GLN A 3 -1.31 8.48 -0.10
N THR A 4 -1.35 9.31 0.94
CA THR A 4 -1.40 8.85 2.34
C THR A 4 -2.84 8.70 2.81
N VAL A 5 -3.17 7.57 3.42
CA VAL A 5 -4.48 7.28 4.02
C VAL A 5 -4.32 7.31 5.53
N THR A 6 -5.15 8.12 6.19
CA THR A 6 -5.23 8.17 7.66
C THR A 6 -5.96 6.94 8.18
N GLY A 7 -5.74 6.59 9.45
CA GLY A 7 -6.45 5.46 10.07
C GLY A 7 -7.96 5.61 9.95
N SER A 8 -8.50 6.79 10.23
CA SER A 8 -9.94 7.07 10.13
C SER A 8 -10.51 6.89 8.72
N ALA A 9 -9.70 7.05 7.66
CA ALA A 9 -10.11 6.81 6.28
C ALA A 9 -9.94 5.35 5.84
N ALA A 10 -9.21 4.53 6.61
CA ALA A 10 -9.03 3.10 6.36
C ALA A 10 -10.23 2.32 6.91
N THR A 11 -11.27 2.18 6.10
CA THR A 11 -12.50 1.47 6.48
C THR A 11 -12.53 0.00 6.06
N LYS A 12 -11.55 -0.43 5.23
CA LYS A 12 -11.45 -1.79 4.69
C LYS A 12 -10.07 -2.37 4.95
N THR A 13 -10.01 -3.70 5.09
CA THR A 13 -8.76 -4.44 5.14
C THR A 13 -8.16 -4.57 3.73
N TYR A 14 -6.87 -4.28 3.60
CA TYR A 14 -6.13 -4.43 2.33
C TYR A 14 -4.86 -5.24 2.54
N ARG A 15 -4.32 -5.90 1.50
CA ARG A 15 -3.07 -6.65 1.61
C ARG A 15 -1.87 -5.79 1.19
N CYS A 16 -0.82 -5.79 2.01
CA CYS A 16 0.41 -5.09 1.71
C CYS A 16 1.36 -5.99 0.88
N PRO A 17 1.75 -5.61 -0.35
CA PRO A 17 2.62 -6.45 -1.19
C PRO A 17 4.07 -6.54 -0.69
N GLY A 18 4.53 -5.62 0.17
CA GLY A 18 5.89 -5.63 0.69
C GLY A 18 6.12 -6.56 1.89
N CYS A 19 5.06 -6.96 2.59
CA CYS A 19 5.15 -7.88 3.73
C CYS A 19 4.09 -8.99 3.70
N ASP A 20 3.27 -9.04 2.65
CA ASP A 20 2.12 -9.94 2.46
C ASP A 20 1.04 -9.87 3.55
N HIS A 21 1.22 -8.99 4.54
CA HIS A 21 0.37 -8.85 5.71
C HIS A 21 -0.80 -7.90 5.48
N GLU A 22 -1.86 -8.08 6.26
CA GLU A 22 -3.08 -7.31 6.18
C GLU A 22 -2.95 -5.93 6.87
N ILE A 23 -3.30 -4.89 6.12
CA ILE A 23 -3.54 -3.53 6.61
C ILE A 23 -4.98 -3.50 7.12
N ARG A 24 -5.16 -3.58 8.43
CA ARG A 24 -6.49 -3.54 9.07
C ARG A 24 -7.14 -2.16 8.92
N PRO A 25 -8.48 -2.06 9.00
CA PRO A 25 -9.15 -0.78 9.17
C PRO A 25 -8.60 -0.03 10.38
N ALA A 26 -8.75 1.30 10.39
CA ALA A 26 -8.10 2.20 11.35
C ALA A 26 -6.56 2.27 11.27
N THR A 27 -5.90 1.55 10.34
CA THR A 27 -4.43 1.58 10.19
C THR A 27 -3.99 2.63 9.16
N PRO A 28 -3.17 3.63 9.56
CA PRO A 28 -2.61 4.59 8.63
C PRO A 28 -1.64 3.92 7.63
N HIS A 29 -1.87 4.12 6.34
CA HIS A 29 -1.13 3.45 5.27
C HIS A 29 -0.98 4.35 4.04
N VAL A 30 -0.35 3.86 2.97
CA VAL A 30 -0.19 4.61 1.72
C VAL A 30 -0.72 3.82 0.53
N VAL A 31 -1.25 4.53 -0.45
CA VAL A 31 -1.75 3.96 -1.70
C VAL A 31 -0.85 4.42 -2.83
N ALA A 32 -0.25 3.46 -3.51
CA ALA A 32 0.62 3.68 -4.65
C ALA A 32 -0.14 3.40 -5.95
N TYR A 33 -0.02 4.33 -6.89
CA TYR A 33 -0.62 4.27 -8.22
C TYR A 33 0.52 4.16 -9.24
N PRO A 34 0.48 3.20 -10.18
CA PRO A 34 1.48 3.10 -11.24
C PRO A 34 1.49 4.38 -12.08
N ALA A 35 2.68 4.79 -12.53
CA ALA A 35 2.87 6.06 -13.25
C ALA A 35 2.51 5.99 -14.75
N GLN A 36 2.34 4.79 -15.30
CA GLN A 36 2.01 4.57 -16.71
C GLN A 36 0.56 4.09 -16.82
N GLY A 37 -0.28 4.89 -17.48
CA GLY A 37 -1.73 4.70 -17.59
C GLY A 37 -2.19 3.48 -18.37
N LEU A 38 -1.88 2.26 -17.90
CA LEU A 38 -2.32 0.99 -18.47
C LEU A 38 -3.02 0.07 -17.46
N GLY A 39 -3.69 0.65 -16.47
CA GLY A 39 -4.53 -0.09 -15.54
C GLY A 39 -5.15 0.93 -14.61
N GLY A 40 -6.46 1.14 -14.74
CA GLY A 40 -7.16 2.21 -14.03
C GLY A 40 -7.11 2.09 -12.51
N VAL A 41 -8.17 2.60 -11.89
CA VAL A 41 -8.51 2.52 -10.45
C VAL A 41 -8.11 1.19 -9.76
N ASP A 42 -8.10 0.09 -10.51
CA ASP A 42 -7.79 -1.28 -10.08
C ASP A 42 -6.31 -1.56 -9.76
N ALA A 43 -5.37 -0.77 -10.29
CA ALA A 43 -3.94 -0.98 -10.05
C ALA A 43 -3.42 -0.33 -8.74
N ARG A 44 -4.33 0.17 -7.89
CA ARG A 44 -3.99 0.80 -6.60
C ARG A 44 -3.47 -0.25 -5.63
N ARG A 45 -2.20 -0.13 -5.24
CA ARG A 45 -1.59 -1.02 -4.26
C ARG A 45 -1.52 -0.33 -2.91
N HIS A 46 -1.99 -0.99 -1.86
CA HIS A 46 -1.98 -0.48 -0.50
C HIS A 46 -0.72 -0.99 0.21
N TRP A 47 0.01 -0.09 0.87
CA TRP A 47 1.25 -0.40 1.57
C TRP A 47 1.23 0.18 2.96
N HIS A 48 1.77 -0.55 3.94
CA HIS A 48 2.13 0.08 5.21
C HIS A 48 3.16 1.19 4.96
N LYS A 49 3.10 2.28 5.74
CA LYS A 49 4.09 3.36 5.69
C LYS A 49 5.56 2.85 5.73
N PRO A 50 5.96 1.97 6.67
CA PRO A 50 7.33 1.42 6.69
C PRO A 50 7.64 0.53 5.49
N CYS A 51 6.68 -0.28 5.03
CA CYS A 51 6.87 -1.16 3.87
C CYS A 51 7.04 -0.35 2.58
N TRP A 52 6.34 0.77 2.44
CA TRP A 52 6.53 1.68 1.32
C TRP A 52 7.88 2.37 1.36
N ALA A 53 8.32 2.86 2.53
CA ALA A 53 9.64 3.47 2.68
C ALA A 53 10.76 2.48 2.32
N ALA A 54 10.62 1.22 2.74
CA ALA A 54 11.58 0.16 2.47
C ALA A 54 11.34 -0.60 1.15
N ARG A 55 10.42 -0.16 0.28
CA ARG A 55 10.02 -0.92 -0.93
C ARG A 55 11.16 -1.20 -1.92
N HIS A 56 12.21 -0.38 -1.89
CA HIS A 56 13.40 -0.53 -2.73
C HIS A 56 14.48 -1.41 -2.07
N HIS A 57 14.36 -1.67 -0.76
CA HIS A 57 15.35 -2.41 0.04
C HIS A 57 14.82 -3.74 0.58
N ARG A 58 13.50 -3.92 0.66
CA ARG A 58 12.85 -5.20 0.96
C ARG A 58 12.24 -5.78 -0.31
N GLY A 59 12.98 -6.69 -0.95
CA GLY A 59 12.34 -7.78 -1.68
C GLY A 59 11.69 -8.76 -0.70
N PRO A 60 10.72 -9.60 -1.15
CA PRO A 60 10.18 -10.65 -0.30
C PRO A 60 11.33 -11.50 0.24
N ARG A 61 11.49 -11.52 1.56
CA ARG A 61 12.45 -12.42 2.21
C ARG A 61 11.82 -13.81 2.10
N HIS A 62 12.37 -14.63 1.20
CA HIS A 62 12.09 -16.06 1.15
C HIS A 62 12.62 -16.74 2.41
#